data_AF-A0A4Y9SET1-F1
#
_entry.id   AF-A0A4Y9SET1-F1
#
_cell.length_a   1.000
_cell.length_b   1.000
_cell.length_c   1.000
_cell.angle_alpha   90.00
_cell.angle_beta   90.00
_cell.angle_gamma   90.00
#
_symmetry.space_group_name_H-M   'P 1'
#
loop_
_entity.id
_entity.type
_entity.pdbx_description
1 polymer ?
#
loop_
_entity_poly.entity_id
_entity_poly.type
_entity_poly.pdbx_seq_one_letter_code
_entity_poly.pdbx_strand_id
1 'polypeptide(L)' 'MEQDLRTNAMLSAVVEHGIRLGDAQGSAIGWAYMQAYDVPRASIARVLAYPKARRSRAPSGVAPDYIHAVSPREQDFKQ' A
#
# COMPACT_ATOMS: atom_id res chain seq x y z
N MET A 1 -24.68 -2.00 -2.05
CA MET A 1 -23.27 -2.04 -2.52
C MET A 1 -22.40 -0.90 -1.96
N GLU A 2 -22.92 0.30 -1.67
CA GLU A 2 -22.10 1.39 -1.07
C GLU A 2 -21.71 1.17 0.40
N GLN A 3 -22.54 0.49 1.19
CA GLN A 3 -22.27 0.23 2.61
C GLN A 3 -21.05 -0.70 2.80
N ASP A 4 -20.87 -1.69 1.91
CA ASP A 4 -19.71 -2.60 1.92
C ASP A 4 -18.39 -1.88 1.59
N LEU A 5 -18.43 -0.92 0.66
CA LEU A 5 -17.27 -0.11 0.29
C LEU A 5 -16.81 0.78 1.46
N ARG A 6 -17.76 1.43 2.15
CA ARG A 6 -17.46 2.29 3.30
C ARG A 6 -16.90 1.48 4.48
N THR A 7 -17.46 0.30 4.72
CA THR A 7 -17.00 -0.64 5.74
C THR A 7 -15.58 -1.13 5.47
N ASN A 8 -15.28 -1.46 4.21
CA ASN A 8 -13.93 -1.87 3.79
C ASN A 8 -12.89 -0.74 3.91
N ALA A 9 -13.26 0.49 3.59
CA ALA A 9 -12.37 1.64 3.74
C ALA A 9 -12.03 1.91 5.21
N MET A 10 -13.03 1.83 6.10
CA MET A 10 -12.82 2.00 7.54
C MET A 10 -11.91 0.91 8.11
N LEU A 11 -12.18 -0.37 7.79
CA LEU A 11 -11.34 -1.50 8.21
C LEU A 11 -9.89 -1.36 7.71
N SER A 12 -9.71 -0.92 6.46
CA SER A 12 -8.36 -0.69 5.92
C SER A 12 -7.61 0.39 6.69
N ALA A 13 -8.27 1.49 7.03
CA ALA A 13 -7.67 2.59 7.79
C ALA A 13 -7.29 2.16 9.22
N VAL A 14 -8.16 1.40 9.90
CA VAL A 14 -7.89 0.83 11.23
C VAL A 14 -6.67 -0.07 11.19
N VAL A 15 -6.59 -0.97 10.21
CA VAL A 15 -5.47 -1.90 10.08
C VAL A 15 -4.16 -1.14 9.78
N GLU A 16 -4.20 -0.14 8.89
CA GLU A 16 -3.03 0.69 8.60
C GLU A 16 -2.54 1.46 9.84
N HIS A 17 -3.46 2.04 10.61
CA HIS A 17 -3.11 2.75 11.84
C HIS A 17 -2.55 1.81 12.91
N GLY A 18 -3.15 0.63 13.08
CA GLY A 18 -2.65 -0.38 14.01
C GLY A 18 -1.25 -0.90 13.67
N ILE A 19 -0.89 -0.98 12.39
CA ILE A 19 0.48 -1.32 11.96
C ILE A 19 1.45 -0.23 12.38
N ARG A 20 1.11 1.05 12.12
CA ARG A 20 1.96 2.18 12.52
C ARG A 20 2.16 2.24 14.03
N LEU A 21 1.11 1.98 14.81
CA LEU A 21 1.21 1.85 16.27
C LEU A 21 2.11 0.67 16.67
N GLY A 22 1.98 -0.47 15.99
CA GLY A 22 2.82 -1.65 16.21
C GLY A 22 4.30 -1.39 15.95
N ASP A 23 4.62 -0.62 14.91
CA ASP A 23 5.98 -0.23 14.52
C ASP A 23 6.58 0.81 15.50
N ALA A 24 5.76 1.79 15.93
CA ALA A 24 6.21 2.88 16.79
C ALA A 24 6.28 2.52 18.28
N GLN A 25 5.35 1.69 18.78
CA GLN A 25 5.16 1.42 20.21
C GLN A 25 5.19 -0.07 20.57
N GLY A 26 5.37 -0.95 19.58
CA GLY A 26 5.42 -2.39 19.76
C GLY A 26 4.12 -3.10 19.39
N SER A 27 4.26 -4.34 18.91
CA SER A 27 3.16 -5.11 18.32
C SER A 27 1.97 -5.34 19.26
N ALA A 28 2.19 -5.40 20.57
CA ALA A 28 1.11 -5.55 21.55
C ALA A 28 0.14 -4.34 21.54
N ILE A 29 0.67 -3.12 21.36
CA ILE A 29 -0.13 -1.90 21.29
C ILE A 29 -0.93 -1.86 19.98
N GLY A 30 -0.28 -2.17 18.86
CA GLY A 30 -0.96 -2.29 17.57
C GLY A 30 -2.06 -3.36 17.58
N TRP A 31 -1.82 -4.48 18.26
CA TRP A 31 -2.80 -5.56 18.44
C TRP A 31 -4.02 -5.10 19.24
N ALA A 32 -3.78 -4.48 20.40
CA ALA A 32 -4.86 -3.99 21.26
C ALA A 32 -5.73 -2.95 20.53
N TYR A 33 -5.09 -2.04 19.79
CA TYR A 33 -5.80 -1.07 18.95
C TYR A 33 -6.70 -1.75 17.91
N MET A 34 -6.17 -2.67 17.10
CA MET A 34 -6.98 -3.34 16.08
C MET A 34 -8.12 -4.17 16.68
N GLN A 35 -7.88 -4.82 17.84
CA GLN A 35 -8.90 -5.60 18.53
C GLN A 35 -10.06 -4.72 19.04
N ALA A 36 -9.77 -3.48 19.48
CA ALA A 36 -10.80 -2.54 19.92
C ALA A 36 -11.75 -2.08 18.79
N TYR A 37 -11.34 -2.24 17.53
CA TYR A 37 -12.14 -1.94 16.34
C TYR A 37 -12.71 -3.21 15.68
N ASP A 38 -12.83 -4.30 16.43
CA ASP A 38 -13.41 -5.57 15.99
C ASP A 38 -12.66 -6.24 14.81
N VAL A 39 -11.37 -5.94 14.65
CA VAL A 39 -10.57 -6.63 13.62
C VAL A 39 -10.35 -8.09 14.05
N PRO A 40 -10.62 -9.08 13.19
CA PRO A 40 -10.42 -10.48 13.53
C PRO A 40 -8.98 -10.79 13.94
N ARG A 41 -8.79 -11.54 15.03
CA ARG A 41 -7.46 -11.89 15.57
C ARG A 41 -6.53 -12.54 14.54
N ALA A 42 -7.09 -13.39 13.67
CA ALA A 42 -6.33 -14.01 12.58
C ALA A 42 -5.77 -12.99 11.58
N SER A 43 -6.52 -11.92 11.30
CA SER A 43 -6.09 -10.82 10.43
C SER A 43 -5.01 -9.98 11.11
N ILE A 44 -5.19 -9.65 12.40
CA ILE A 44 -4.20 -8.91 13.19
C ILE A 44 -2.86 -9.66 13.21
N ALA A 45 -2.90 -10.97 13.50
CA ALA A 45 -1.70 -11.81 13.54
C ALA A 45 -0.93 -11.81 12.22
N ARG A 46 -1.61 -11.96 11.07
CA ARG A 46 -0.97 -11.91 9.75
C ARG A 46 -0.33 -10.55 9.48
N VAL A 47 -1.02 -9.48 9.84
CA VAL A 47 -0.60 -8.11 9.56
C VAL A 47 0.62 -7.72 10.41
N LEU A 48 0.63 -8.09 11.69
CA LEU A 48 1.75 -7.79 12.58
C LEU A 48 2.94 -8.75 12.40
N ALA A 49 2.72 -9.99 11.93
CA ALA A 49 3.81 -10.92 11.62
C ALA A 49 4.60 -10.54 10.35
N TYR A 50 3.96 -9.87 9.38
CA TYR A 50 4.59 -9.52 8.10
C TYR A 50 4.35 -8.05 7.72
N PRO A 51 4.90 -7.07 8.47
CA PRO A 51 4.70 -5.64 8.18
C PRO A 51 5.26 -5.23 6.81
N LYS A 52 6.31 -5.91 6.32
CA LYS A 52 6.99 -5.60 5.04
C LYS A 52 6.26 -6.05 3.77
N ALA A 53 5.26 -6.92 3.85
CA ALA A 53 4.58 -7.44 2.66
C ALA A 53 3.64 -6.42 1.97
N ARG A 54 3.44 -5.23 2.55
CA ARG A 54 2.48 -4.23 2.04
C ARG A 54 3.03 -3.23 1.03
N ARG A 55 4.33 -3.27 0.71
CA ARG A 55 4.95 -2.34 -0.27
C ARG A 55 5.22 -3.02 -1.60
N SER A 56 4.19 -3.58 -2.22
CA SER A 56 4.20 -3.95 -3.64
C SER A 56 2.81 -3.79 -4.26
N ARG A 57 2.11 -2.70 -3.93
CA ARG A 57 1.22 -2.13 -4.95
C ARG A 57 2.14 -1.40 -5.93
N ALA A 58 2.63 -2.15 -6.92
CA ALA A 58 3.06 -1.52 -8.16
C ALA A 58 1.94 -0.54 -8.56
N PRO A 59 2.25 0.68 -9.02
CA PRO A 59 1.25 1.56 -9.58
C PRO A 59 0.65 0.85 -10.81
N SER A 60 -0.44 0.12 -10.60
CA SER A 60 -1.32 -0.37 -11.65
C SER A 60 -1.97 0.87 -12.26
N GLY A 61 -1.30 1.48 -13.25
CA GLY A 61 -1.80 2.69 -13.90
C GLY A 61 -0.82 3.43 -14.82
N VAL A 62 0.47 3.09 -14.85
CA VAL A 62 1.39 3.61 -15.88
C VAL A 62 2.17 2.45 -16.48
N ALA A 63 1.77 2.01 -17.68
CA ALA A 63 2.62 1.19 -18.52
C ALA A 63 3.90 2.01 -18.83
N PRO A 64 5.11 1.44 -18.70
CA PRO A 64 6.36 2.10 -19.10
C PRO A 64 6.53 2.10 -20.64
N ASP A 65 5.49 2.46 -21.39
CA ASP A 65 5.46 2.44 -22.85
C ASP A 65 5.32 3.85 -23.45
N TYR A 66 6.04 4.82 -22.89
CA TYR A 66 6.15 6.17 -23.48
C TYR A 66 7.57 6.70 -23.51
N ILE A 67 8.55 5.79 -23.62
CA ILE A 67 9.91 6.13 -24.06
C ILE A 67 10.15 5.37 -25.37
N HIS A 68 9.30 5.59 -26.38
CA HIS A 68 9.74 5.33 -27.74
C HIS A 68 10.58 6.53 -28.16
N ALA A 69 11.89 6.28 -28.19
CA ALA A 69 12.92 7.15 -28.72
C ALA A 69 12.46 7.87 -29.99
N VAL A 70 12.24 9.18 -29.91
CA VAL A 70 12.56 10.06 -31.03
C VAL A 70 14.06 10.27 -30.98
N SER A 71 14.77 9.49 -31.80
CA SER A 71 16.21 9.60 -32.03
C SER A 71 16.61 11.05 -32.33
N PRO A 72 17.78 11.48 -31.85
CA PRO A 72 18.34 12.77 -32.23
C PRO A 72 18.63 12.72 -33.72
N ARG A 73 17.94 13.53 -34.52
CA ARG A 73 18.43 13.83 -35.86
C ARG A 73 19.60 14.77 -35.69
N GLU A 74 20.78 14.16 -35.68
CA GLU A 74 22.06 14.81 -35.95
C GLU A 74 21.88 15.77 -37.12
N GLN A 75 22.24 17.01 -36.81
CA GLN A 75 22.68 17.98 -37.78
C GLN A 75 23.94 17.46 -38.49
N ASP A 76 24.28 18.13 -39.60
CA ASP A 76 25.43 17.89 -40.48
C ASP A 76 25.17 16.93 -41.64
N PHE A 77 24.85 17.49 -42.82
CA PHE A 77 25.94 17.77 -43.76
C PHE A 77 25.51 18.77 -44.86
N LYS A 78 26.38 19.77 -45.07
CA LYS A 78 26.52 20.63 -46.25
C LYS A 78 26.21 19.92 -47.57
N GLN A 79 25.55 20.62 -48.51
CA GLN A 79 26.20 21.32 -49.63
C GLN A 79 25.37 22.51 -50.09
#